data_AF-A0A2G8K738-F1
#
_entry.id   AF-A0A2G8K738-F1
#
_cell.length_a   1.000
_cell.length_b   1.000
_cell.length_c   1.000
_cell.angle_alpha   90.00
_cell.angle_beta   90.00
_cell.angle_gamma   90.00
#
_symmetry.space_group_name_H-M   'P 1'
#
loop_
_entity.id
_entity.type
_entity.pdbx_description
1 polymer ?
#
loop_
_entity_poly.entity_id
_entity_poly.type
_entity_poly.pdbx_seq_one_letter_code
_entity_poly.pdbx_strand_id
1 'polypeptide(L)'
;MRIKTGHAGKPNDPGIIPDYSKLNKLLFDALTGKNQQIVWQKDMFKNNVGDKCYHELITIGILIEDDILKVNYKPGMAAVSVIQRTTVVRFYHKLFAEWYAANYLSKCAGSWFPLWLRNKFKKINPVDLQFVFRFACGLNKEASSRIIKYLKGMEGGQSFASLCFFEQVGEADDVVAIVEKLLTRGATIRSTDSKLLQRSTIQILDIAVKSNPVQN
;
A
#
# COMPACT_ATOMS: atom_id res chain seq x y z
N MET A 1 -13.28 -0.61 -49.15
CA MET A 1 -12.87 -1.73 -48.26
C MET A 1 -11.37 -1.58 -48.00
N ARG A 2 -10.97 -0.94 -46.88
CA ARG A 2 -9.56 -0.69 -46.55
C ARG A 2 -9.12 -1.69 -45.49
N ILE A 3 -8.20 -2.58 -45.86
CA ILE A 3 -7.58 -3.55 -44.96
C ILE A 3 -6.65 -2.78 -44.03
N LYS A 4 -6.93 -2.81 -42.72
CA LYS A 4 -6.02 -2.31 -41.69
C LYS A 4 -4.93 -3.36 -41.48
N THR A 5 -3.71 -3.03 -41.87
CA THR A 5 -2.52 -3.77 -41.49
C THR A 5 -2.21 -3.50 -40.02
N GLY A 6 -2.08 -4.58 -39.24
CA GLY A 6 -1.86 -4.55 -37.81
C GLY A 6 -0.55 -3.87 -37.44
N HIS A 7 -0.62 -2.98 -36.44
CA HIS A 7 0.57 -2.54 -35.72
C HIS A 7 1.00 -3.66 -34.78
N ALA A 8 2.12 -4.29 -35.13
CA ALA A 8 2.90 -5.08 -34.20
C ALA A 8 3.25 -4.23 -32.97
N GLY A 9 3.03 -4.78 -31.78
CA GLY A 9 3.30 -4.11 -30.51
C GLY A 9 4.76 -3.69 -30.41
N LYS A 10 5.00 -2.42 -30.06
CA LYS A 10 6.33 -1.95 -29.69
C LYS A 10 6.83 -2.70 -28.45
N PRO A 11 8.15 -2.97 -28.33
CA PRO A 11 8.73 -3.54 -27.13
C PRO A 11 8.52 -2.60 -25.94
N ASN A 12 8.27 -3.19 -24.77
CA ASN A 12 7.95 -2.51 -23.52
C ASN A 12 9.02 -1.46 -23.18
N ASP A 13 8.57 -0.24 -22.90
CA ASP A 13 9.35 0.81 -22.26
C ASP A 13 9.81 0.32 -20.87
N PRO A 14 11.12 0.26 -20.57
CA PRO A 14 11.65 -0.23 -19.30
C PRO A 14 11.23 0.61 -18.08
N GLY A 15 10.60 1.77 -18.28
CA GLY A 15 10.07 2.61 -17.20
C GLY A 15 8.63 2.31 -16.75
N ILE A 16 7.89 1.44 -17.47
CA ILE A 16 6.48 1.19 -17.17
C ILE A 16 6.36 -0.09 -16.33
N ILE A 17 6.15 0.08 -15.01
CA ILE A 17 5.74 -1.04 -14.16
C ILE A 17 4.43 -1.60 -14.72
N PRO A 18 4.34 -2.89 -15.06
CA PRO A 18 3.14 -3.45 -15.65
C PRO A 18 1.93 -3.29 -14.71
N ASP A 19 0.77 -2.94 -15.28
CA ASP A 19 -0.47 -2.82 -14.51
C ASP A 19 -1.07 -4.20 -14.21
N TYR A 20 -0.74 -4.74 -13.03
CA TYR A 20 -1.31 -5.99 -12.55
C TYR A 20 -2.64 -5.78 -11.82
N SER A 21 -3.70 -5.42 -12.55
CA SER A 21 -5.01 -5.09 -11.97
C SER A 21 -5.59 -6.18 -11.04
N LYS A 22 -5.43 -7.46 -11.39
CA LYS A 22 -5.83 -8.60 -10.54
C LYS A 22 -5.05 -8.64 -9.23
N LEU A 23 -3.74 -8.44 -9.29
CA LEU A 23 -2.86 -8.38 -8.12
C LEU A 23 -3.21 -7.18 -7.23
N ASN A 24 -3.35 -6.00 -7.84
CA ASN A 24 -3.66 -4.76 -7.13
C ASN A 24 -4.94 -4.91 -6.31
N LYS A 25 -5.98 -5.49 -6.92
CA LYS A 25 -7.24 -5.78 -6.22
C LYS A 25 -7.07 -6.84 -5.14
N LEU A 26 -6.40 -7.97 -5.45
CA LEU A 26 -6.16 -9.06 -4.49
C LEU A 26 -5.49 -8.53 -3.23
N LEU A 27 -4.44 -7.72 -3.38
CA LEU A 27 -3.69 -7.17 -2.26
C LEU A 27 -4.46 -6.11 -1.50
N PHE A 28 -5.21 -5.26 -2.19
CA PHE A 28 -6.10 -4.32 -1.51
C PHE A 28 -7.11 -5.05 -0.64
N ASP A 29 -7.81 -6.06 -1.16
CA ASP A 29 -8.78 -6.82 -0.39
C ASP A 29 -8.12 -7.64 0.74
N ALA A 30 -6.94 -8.23 0.51
CA ALA A 30 -6.19 -8.99 1.50
C ALA A 30 -5.66 -8.14 2.66
N LEU A 31 -5.19 -6.92 2.39
CA LEU A 31 -4.67 -5.99 3.39
C LEU A 31 -5.78 -5.24 4.14
N THR A 32 -6.92 -5.01 3.49
CA THR A 32 -8.08 -4.30 4.09
C THR A 32 -9.11 -5.24 4.73
N GLY A 33 -8.90 -6.55 4.64
CA GLY A 33 -9.73 -7.56 5.28
C GLY A 33 -9.60 -7.57 6.80
N LYS A 34 -10.49 -8.31 7.49
CA LYS A 34 -10.47 -8.45 8.96
C LYS A 34 -9.14 -9.00 9.48
N ASN A 35 -8.54 -9.93 8.74
CA ASN A 35 -7.23 -10.48 9.01
C ASN A 35 -6.35 -10.16 7.80
N GLN A 36 -5.26 -9.41 8.01
CA GLN A 36 -4.33 -9.08 6.94
C GLN A 36 -3.68 -10.36 6.42
N GLN A 37 -3.89 -10.67 5.15
CA GLN A 37 -3.23 -11.80 4.49
C GLN A 37 -2.06 -11.29 3.65
N ILE A 38 -0.85 -11.76 3.97
CA ILE A 38 0.41 -11.41 3.27
C ILE A 38 1.21 -12.64 2.80
N VAL A 39 0.64 -13.84 3.00
CA VAL A 39 1.20 -15.13 2.58
C VAL A 39 0.10 -15.95 1.93
N TRP A 40 0.42 -16.60 0.83
CA TRP A 40 -0.52 -17.43 0.07
C TRP A 40 0.11 -18.77 -0.30
N GLN A 41 -0.71 -19.82 -0.43
CA GLN A 41 -0.24 -21.02 -1.11
C GLN A 41 0.04 -20.71 -2.58
N LYS A 42 1.12 -21.26 -3.12
CA LYS A 42 1.66 -20.93 -4.46
C LYS A 42 0.62 -21.03 -5.58
N ASP A 43 -0.03 -22.17 -5.73
CA ASP A 43 -0.98 -22.39 -6.82
C ASP A 43 -2.22 -21.51 -6.70
N MET A 44 -2.73 -21.29 -5.49
CA MET A 44 -3.82 -20.36 -5.25
C MET A 44 -3.43 -18.93 -5.64
N PHE A 45 -2.23 -18.48 -5.28
CA PHE A 45 -1.75 -17.16 -5.65
C PHE A 45 -1.63 -17.02 -7.17
N LYS A 46 -0.97 -17.98 -7.83
CA LYS A 46 -0.82 -18.05 -9.29
C LYS A 46 -2.17 -18.00 -10.01
N ASN A 47 -3.16 -18.78 -9.55
CA ASN A 47 -4.49 -18.80 -10.13
C ASN A 47 -5.21 -17.45 -10.02
N ASN A 48 -4.98 -16.71 -8.92
CA ASN A 48 -5.61 -15.40 -8.70
C ASN A 48 -4.95 -14.29 -9.53
N VAL A 49 -3.62 -14.25 -9.61
CA VAL A 49 -2.89 -13.14 -10.25
C VAL A 49 -2.52 -13.41 -11.71
N GLY A 50 -2.49 -14.68 -12.11
CA GLY A 50 -2.06 -15.15 -13.43
C GLY A 50 -0.57 -15.48 -13.50
N ASP A 51 -0.22 -16.50 -14.29
CA ASP A 51 1.15 -17.00 -14.42
C ASP A 51 2.16 -15.92 -14.82
N LYS A 52 1.82 -15.07 -15.80
CA LYS A 52 2.75 -14.03 -16.27
C LYS A 52 3.17 -13.09 -15.12
N CYS A 53 2.19 -12.54 -14.39
CA CYS A 53 2.42 -11.67 -13.25
C CYS A 53 3.26 -12.38 -12.18
N TYR A 54 2.92 -13.62 -11.87
CA TYR A 54 3.67 -14.42 -10.90
C TYR A 54 5.15 -14.56 -11.26
N HIS A 55 5.45 -15.04 -12.48
CA HIS A 55 6.84 -15.30 -12.88
C HIS A 55 7.65 -14.01 -13.00
N GLU A 56 7.06 -12.92 -13.48
CA GLU A 56 7.73 -11.61 -13.54
C GLU A 56 8.12 -11.12 -12.14
N LEU A 57 7.22 -11.19 -11.16
CA LEU A 57 7.50 -10.72 -9.80
C LEU A 57 8.45 -11.62 -9.02
N ILE A 58 8.46 -12.93 -9.29
CA ILE A 58 9.47 -13.85 -8.76
C ILE A 58 10.84 -13.53 -9.36
N THR A 59 10.91 -13.33 -10.68
CA THR A 59 12.16 -13.06 -11.41
C THR A 59 12.83 -11.77 -10.92
N ILE A 60 12.03 -10.74 -10.61
CA ILE A 60 12.52 -9.44 -10.11
C ILE A 60 12.82 -9.50 -8.59
N GLY A 61 12.40 -10.56 -7.89
CA GLY A 61 12.61 -10.71 -6.45
C GLY A 61 11.64 -9.93 -5.56
N ILE A 62 10.52 -9.46 -6.12
CA ILE A 62 9.43 -8.84 -5.34
C ILE A 62 8.67 -9.91 -4.56
N LEU A 63 8.49 -11.09 -5.17
CA LEU A 63 7.94 -12.28 -4.52
C LEU A 63 9.05 -13.26 -4.15
N ILE A 64 8.84 -13.98 -3.06
CA ILE A 64 9.68 -15.08 -2.60
C ILE A 64 8.81 -16.32 -2.43
N GLU A 65 9.35 -17.47 -2.82
CA GLU A 65 8.81 -18.79 -2.49
C GLU A 65 9.50 -19.33 -1.23
N ASP A 66 8.72 -19.73 -0.22
CA ASP A 66 9.22 -20.41 0.97
C ASP A 66 8.55 -21.78 1.09
N ASP A 67 9.32 -22.80 1.45
CA ASP A 67 8.76 -24.10 1.81
C ASP A 67 8.45 -24.15 3.30
N ILE A 68 7.16 -24.26 3.63
CA ILE A 68 6.70 -24.38 5.01
C ILE A 68 6.25 -25.81 5.32
N LEU A 69 6.42 -26.20 6.58
CA LEU A 69 5.90 -27.45 7.11
C LEU A 69 4.50 -27.22 7.69
N LYS A 70 3.50 -27.89 7.12
CA LYS A 70 2.14 -27.89 7.65
C LYS A 70 1.93 -29.16 8.48
N VAL A 71 1.66 -28.97 9.78
CA VAL A 71 1.34 -30.05 10.71
C VAL A 71 -0.17 -30.25 10.72
N ASN A 72 -0.65 -31.33 10.11
CA ASN A 72 -2.06 -31.71 10.13
C ASN A 72 -2.24 -32.87 11.13
N TYR A 73 -2.39 -32.54 12.42
CA TYR A 73 -2.66 -33.56 13.42
C TYR A 73 -4.10 -34.06 13.29
N LYS A 74 -4.26 -35.36 13.06
CA LYS A 74 -5.51 -36.09 13.24
C LYS A 74 -5.23 -37.28 14.17
N PRO A 75 -6.06 -37.51 15.21
CA PRO A 75 -5.88 -38.67 16.08
C PRO A 75 -5.83 -39.97 15.26
N GLY A 76 -4.81 -40.80 15.48
CA GLY A 76 -4.62 -42.08 14.78
C GLY A 76 -3.75 -42.06 13.51
N MET A 77 -3.15 -40.92 13.13
CA MET A 77 -2.20 -40.87 12.00
C MET A 77 -0.75 -41.16 12.43
N ALA A 78 0.00 -41.86 11.58
CA ALA A 78 1.43 -42.10 11.75
C ALA A 78 2.24 -40.79 11.64
N ALA A 79 3.31 -40.62 12.42
CA ALA A 79 4.07 -39.37 12.52
C ALA A 79 4.55 -38.78 11.17
N VAL A 80 4.83 -39.64 10.18
CA VAL A 80 5.29 -39.24 8.83
C VAL A 80 4.16 -38.62 7.98
N SER A 81 2.89 -39.00 8.19
CA SER A 81 1.74 -38.43 7.46
C SER A 81 1.20 -37.14 8.08
N VAL A 82 1.78 -36.69 9.19
CA VAL A 82 1.38 -35.48 9.92
C VAL A 82 2.03 -34.22 9.34
N ILE A 83 3.21 -34.32 8.72
CA ILE A 83 3.99 -33.18 8.23
C ILE A 83 3.95 -33.14 6.70
N GLN A 84 3.26 -32.14 6.14
CA GLN A 84 3.23 -31.88 4.71
C GLN A 84 4.07 -30.66 4.36
N ARG A 85 5.01 -30.80 3.42
CA ARG A 85 5.70 -29.65 2.83
C ARG A 85 4.75 -28.92 1.88
N THR A 86 4.68 -27.61 1.98
CA THR A 86 3.88 -26.78 1.07
C THR A 86 4.67 -25.54 0.74
N THR A 87 4.77 -25.22 -0.55
CA THR A 87 5.36 -23.97 -1.00
C THR A 87 4.34 -22.84 -0.88
N VAL A 88 4.72 -21.80 -0.16
CA VAL A 88 3.98 -20.55 -0.04
C VAL A 88 4.72 -19.42 -0.72
N VAL A 89 3.98 -18.38 -1.06
CA VAL A 89 4.45 -17.19 -1.73
C VAL A 89 4.14 -16.00 -0.83
N ARG A 90 5.12 -15.12 -0.66
CA ARG A 90 4.97 -13.84 0.03
C ARG A 90 5.74 -12.76 -0.68
N PHE A 91 5.44 -11.51 -0.34
CA PHE A 91 6.26 -10.37 -0.76
C PHE A 91 7.56 -10.35 0.03
N TYR A 92 8.65 -9.95 -0.62
CA TYR A 92 9.94 -9.73 0.03
C TYR A 92 9.79 -8.72 1.18
N HIS A 93 9.06 -7.65 0.93
CA HIS A 93 8.72 -6.64 1.93
C HIS A 93 7.26 -6.23 1.85
N LYS A 94 6.62 -5.95 3.00
CA LYS A 94 5.21 -5.52 3.06
C LYS A 94 4.93 -4.28 2.20
N LEU A 95 5.89 -3.36 2.11
CA LEU A 95 5.76 -2.14 1.30
C LEU A 95 5.45 -2.43 -0.17
N PHE A 96 5.98 -3.50 -0.76
CA PHE A 96 5.62 -3.87 -2.13
C PHE A 96 4.13 -4.26 -2.23
N ALA A 97 3.63 -5.05 -1.27
CA ALA A 97 2.22 -5.39 -1.22
C ALA A 97 1.34 -4.13 -1.04
N GLU A 98 1.77 -3.20 -0.19
CA GLU A 98 1.07 -1.93 0.03
C GLU A 98 1.12 -1.02 -1.20
N TRP A 99 2.20 -1.03 -1.98
CA TRP A 99 2.33 -0.28 -3.24
C TRP A 99 1.36 -0.80 -4.31
N TYR A 100 1.26 -2.12 -4.51
CA TYR A 100 0.27 -2.69 -5.44
C TYR A 100 -1.18 -2.46 -4.96
N ALA A 101 -1.44 -2.56 -3.66
CA ALA A 101 -2.75 -2.20 -3.09
C ALA A 101 -3.08 -0.72 -3.29
N ALA A 102 -2.09 0.17 -3.19
CA ALA A 102 -2.24 1.59 -3.43
C ALA A 102 -2.60 1.91 -4.88
N ASN A 103 -2.08 1.15 -5.85
CA ASN A 103 -2.47 1.27 -7.26
C ASN A 103 -3.96 0.96 -7.47
N TYR A 104 -4.54 0.03 -6.72
CA TYR A 104 -5.98 -0.20 -6.74
C TYR A 104 -6.74 0.96 -6.09
N LEU A 105 -6.30 1.38 -4.89
CA LEU A 105 -6.93 2.46 -4.15
C LEU A 105 -6.92 3.78 -4.92
N SER A 106 -5.80 4.14 -5.56
CA SER A 106 -5.66 5.39 -6.32
C SER A 106 -6.64 5.45 -7.49
N LYS A 107 -6.82 4.33 -8.22
CA LYS A 107 -7.80 4.22 -9.30
C LYS A 107 -9.23 4.35 -8.76
N CYS A 108 -9.57 3.60 -7.71
CA CYS A 108 -10.92 3.64 -7.14
C CYS A 108 -11.25 5.01 -6.54
N ALA A 109 -10.36 5.57 -5.73
CA ALA A 109 -10.54 6.87 -5.10
C ALA A 109 -10.50 8.01 -6.14
N GLY A 110 -9.73 7.88 -7.22
CA GLY A 110 -9.73 8.83 -8.35
C GLY A 110 -11.01 8.77 -9.21
N SER A 111 -11.72 7.64 -9.20
CA SER A 111 -12.98 7.47 -9.93
C SER A 111 -14.22 7.98 -9.18
N TRP A 112 -15.32 8.23 -9.90
CA TRP A 112 -16.51 8.95 -9.40
C TRP A 112 -17.44 8.12 -8.48
N PHE A 113 -16.88 7.29 -7.58
CA PHE A 113 -17.65 6.44 -6.65
C PHE A 113 -17.46 6.81 -5.15
N PRO A 114 -17.97 7.97 -4.67
CA PRO A 114 -17.77 8.44 -3.29
C PRO A 114 -18.33 7.53 -2.21
N LEU A 115 -19.49 6.89 -2.45
CA LEU A 115 -20.18 6.04 -1.48
C LEU A 115 -19.41 4.75 -1.17
N TRP A 116 -18.88 4.09 -2.21
CA TRP A 116 -18.05 2.90 -2.04
C TRP A 116 -16.79 3.23 -1.22
N LEU A 117 -16.13 4.34 -1.56
CA LEU A 117 -14.91 4.78 -0.89
C LEU A 117 -15.14 5.02 0.59
N ARG A 118 -16.21 5.75 0.95
CA ARG A 118 -16.58 6.02 2.35
C ARG A 118 -16.90 4.75 3.13
N ASN A 119 -17.62 3.80 2.53
CA ASN A 119 -17.99 2.53 3.18
C ASN A 119 -16.78 1.61 3.37
N LYS A 120 -15.84 1.57 2.42
CA LYS A 120 -14.58 0.84 2.55
C LYS A 120 -13.67 1.48 3.61
N PHE A 121 -13.51 2.80 3.58
CA PHE A 121 -12.64 3.50 4.52
C PHE A 121 -13.09 3.37 5.98
N LYS A 122 -14.40 3.35 6.26
CA LYS A 122 -14.92 3.06 7.62
C LYS A 122 -14.45 1.71 8.20
N LYS A 123 -14.04 0.76 7.35
CA LYS A 123 -13.60 -0.58 7.75
C LYS A 123 -12.07 -0.71 7.80
N ILE A 124 -11.34 0.32 7.36
CA ILE A 124 -9.89 0.29 7.23
C ILE A 124 -9.31 1.19 8.32
N ASN A 125 -8.37 0.66 9.10
CA ASN A 125 -7.56 1.48 9.99
C ASN A 125 -6.41 2.11 9.19
N PRO A 126 -6.37 3.45 8.99
CA PRO A 126 -5.31 4.09 8.22
C PRO A 126 -3.91 3.93 8.84
N VAL A 127 -3.82 3.63 10.15
CA VAL A 127 -2.55 3.36 10.84
C VAL A 127 -1.87 2.13 10.28
N ASP A 128 -2.64 1.06 10.07
CA ASP A 128 -2.10 -0.26 9.73
C ASP A 128 -1.69 -0.36 8.26
N LEU A 129 -2.15 0.61 7.45
CA LEU A 129 -1.95 0.70 6.00
C LEU A 129 -1.50 2.10 5.57
N GLN A 130 -0.72 2.80 6.40
CA GLN A 130 -0.34 4.20 6.16
C GLN A 130 0.27 4.41 4.76
N PHE A 131 1.07 3.45 4.29
CA PHE A 131 1.73 3.52 2.99
C PHE A 131 0.77 3.29 1.83
N VAL A 132 -0.30 2.50 2.00
CA VAL A 132 -1.35 2.35 0.98
C VAL A 132 -1.98 3.70 0.67
N PHE A 133 -2.30 4.48 1.71
CA PHE A 133 -2.89 5.81 1.54
C PHE A 133 -1.89 6.81 0.96
N ARG A 134 -0.66 6.86 1.48
CA ARG A 134 0.39 7.78 1.00
C ARG A 134 0.73 7.51 -0.47
N PHE A 135 1.02 6.27 -0.84
CA PHE A 135 1.27 5.91 -2.23
C PHE A 135 0.05 6.20 -3.11
N ALA A 136 -1.17 5.93 -2.66
CA ALA A 136 -2.36 6.21 -3.45
C ALA A 136 -2.53 7.72 -3.72
N CYS A 137 -2.20 8.56 -2.74
CA CYS A 137 -2.13 10.00 -2.93
C CYS A 137 -1.08 10.36 -3.98
N GLY A 138 0.16 9.87 -3.84
CA GLY A 138 1.26 10.09 -4.80
C GLY A 138 0.93 9.70 -6.24
N LEU A 139 0.22 8.58 -6.42
CA LEU A 139 -0.13 8.01 -7.72
C LEU A 139 -1.26 8.76 -8.45
N ASN A 140 -2.15 9.47 -7.74
CA ASN A 140 -3.32 10.09 -8.36
C ASN A 140 -3.80 11.34 -7.59
N LYS A 141 -3.77 12.49 -8.24
CA LYS A 141 -4.15 13.78 -7.66
C LYS A 141 -5.60 13.86 -7.19
N GLU A 142 -6.54 13.27 -7.95
CA GLU A 142 -7.96 13.26 -7.57
C GLU A 142 -8.20 12.31 -6.39
N ALA A 143 -7.53 11.15 -6.38
CA ALA A 143 -7.53 10.25 -5.24
C ALA A 143 -6.98 10.94 -3.99
N SER A 144 -5.88 11.69 -4.14
CA SER A 144 -5.25 12.43 -3.05
C SER A 144 -6.22 13.41 -2.41
N SER A 145 -6.88 14.26 -3.21
CA SER A 145 -7.87 15.22 -2.72
C SER A 145 -8.96 14.54 -1.86
N ARG A 146 -9.50 13.41 -2.33
CA ARG A 146 -10.57 12.68 -1.65
C ARG A 146 -10.09 11.93 -0.41
N ILE A 147 -8.91 11.32 -0.47
CA ILE A 147 -8.26 10.65 0.68
C ILE A 147 -7.97 11.66 1.77
N ILE A 148 -7.33 12.80 1.45
CA ILE A 148 -7.02 13.87 2.39
C ILE A 148 -8.30 14.40 3.04
N LYS A 149 -9.35 14.65 2.25
CA LYS A 149 -10.65 15.10 2.78
C LYS A 149 -11.24 14.09 3.77
N TYR A 150 -11.14 12.80 3.46
CA TYR A 150 -11.58 11.74 4.38
C TYR A 150 -10.76 11.72 5.68
N LEU A 151 -9.43 11.73 5.58
CA LEU A 151 -8.52 11.66 6.73
C LEU A 151 -8.70 12.87 7.66
N LYS A 152 -8.89 14.08 7.12
CA LYS A 152 -9.15 15.29 7.91
C LYS A 152 -10.44 15.23 8.74
N GLY A 153 -11.39 14.39 8.33
CA GLY A 153 -12.63 14.13 9.08
C GLY A 153 -12.49 13.12 10.21
N MET A 154 -11.30 12.52 10.39
CA MET A 154 -11.02 11.57 11.47
C MET A 154 -10.33 12.26 12.65
N GLU A 155 -10.58 11.77 13.85
CA GLU A 155 -9.87 12.21 15.05
C GLU A 155 -8.35 11.97 14.91
N GLY A 156 -7.55 13.02 15.10
CA GLY A 156 -6.10 12.98 14.90
C GLY A 156 -5.65 12.80 13.44
N GLY A 157 -6.57 12.84 12.48
CA GLY A 157 -6.27 12.58 11.06
C GLY A 157 -5.61 13.75 10.32
N GLN A 158 -5.50 14.94 10.92
CA GLN A 158 -4.85 16.10 10.31
C GLN A 158 -3.35 15.85 10.02
N SER A 159 -2.60 15.36 11.01
CA SER A 159 -1.17 15.06 10.83
C SER A 159 -0.95 14.00 9.74
N PHE A 160 -1.81 12.98 9.70
CA PHE A 160 -1.70 11.94 8.66
C PHE A 160 -2.11 12.45 7.27
N ALA A 161 -3.13 13.31 7.20
CA ALA A 161 -3.53 13.97 5.96
C ALA A 161 -2.41 14.84 5.38
N SER A 162 -1.61 15.49 6.23
CA SER A 162 -0.43 16.25 5.80
C SER A 162 0.65 15.35 5.18
N LEU A 163 0.92 14.19 5.77
CA LEU A 163 1.86 13.22 5.19
C LEU A 163 1.41 12.74 3.81
N CYS A 164 0.11 12.49 3.63
CA CYS A 164 -0.47 12.17 2.33
C CYS A 164 -0.41 13.35 1.33
N PHE A 165 -0.46 14.58 1.82
CA PHE A 165 -0.31 15.77 0.99
C PHE A 165 1.13 15.93 0.49
N PHE A 166 2.14 15.64 1.31
CA PHE A 166 3.55 15.72 0.90
C PHE A 166 3.88 14.84 -0.30
N GLU A 167 3.18 13.71 -0.48
CA GLU A 167 3.33 12.83 -1.65
C GLU A 167 2.87 13.50 -2.98
N GLN A 168 2.18 14.64 -2.92
CA GLN A 168 1.78 15.43 -4.07
C GLN A 168 2.64 16.67 -4.30
N VAL A 169 3.42 17.06 -3.31
CA VAL A 169 4.24 18.25 -3.40
C VAL A 169 5.51 17.88 -4.16
N GLY A 170 5.72 18.53 -5.30
CA GLY A 170 6.90 18.31 -6.13
C GLY A 170 8.15 19.03 -5.62
N GLU A 171 7.98 20.12 -4.85
CA GLU A 171 9.08 20.99 -4.40
C GLU A 171 9.30 20.91 -2.89
N ALA A 172 10.57 20.83 -2.48
CA ALA A 172 10.93 20.70 -1.08
C ALA A 172 10.48 21.90 -0.24
N ASP A 173 10.53 23.12 -0.79
CA ASP A 173 10.19 24.36 -0.10
C ASP A 173 8.71 24.41 0.32
N ASP A 174 7.82 23.92 -0.54
CA ASP A 174 6.38 23.80 -0.25
C ASP A 174 6.12 22.82 0.90
N VAL A 175 6.90 21.73 1.00
CA VAL A 175 6.82 20.79 2.12
C VAL A 175 7.25 21.48 3.42
N VAL A 176 8.37 22.22 3.39
CA VAL A 176 8.90 22.94 4.56
C VAL A 176 7.89 23.96 5.07
N ALA A 177 7.33 24.80 4.20
CA ALA A 177 6.35 25.81 4.60
C ALA A 177 5.11 25.21 5.28
N ILE A 178 4.66 24.04 4.82
CA ILE A 178 3.51 23.34 5.42
C ILE A 178 3.88 22.72 6.75
N VAL A 179 5.07 22.12 6.86
CA VAL A 179 5.59 21.57 8.12
C VAL A 179 5.72 22.68 9.16
N GLU A 180 6.30 23.82 8.82
CA GLU A 180 6.41 24.99 9.70
C GLU A 180 5.05 25.46 10.18
N LYS A 181 4.08 25.59 9.27
CA LYS A 181 2.70 25.95 9.61
C LYS A 181 2.04 24.96 10.57
N LEU A 182 2.30 23.67 10.43
CA LEU A 182 1.76 22.64 11.33
C LEU A 182 2.42 22.72 12.72
N LEU A 183 3.71 23.04 12.78
CA LEU A 183 4.49 23.11 14.01
C LEU A 183 4.39 24.46 14.73
N THR A 184 3.90 25.52 14.07
CA THR A 184 3.74 26.86 14.66
C THR A 184 2.89 26.84 15.95
N ARG A 185 1.96 25.89 16.08
CA ARG A 185 1.09 25.75 17.26
C ARG A 185 1.71 24.89 18.37
N GLY A 186 2.95 24.45 18.21
CA GLY A 186 3.60 23.45 19.04
C GLY A 186 3.17 22.02 18.66
N ALA A 187 4.11 21.09 18.69
CA ALA A 187 3.83 19.66 18.56
C ALA A 187 3.83 19.01 19.95
N THR A 188 2.68 18.45 20.33
CA THR A 188 2.55 17.68 21.58
C THR A 188 2.19 16.25 21.24
N ILE A 189 2.92 15.29 21.81
CA ILE A 189 2.62 13.86 21.72
C ILE A 189 2.14 13.40 23.10
N ARG A 190 0.88 12.98 23.19
CA ARG A 190 0.27 12.49 24.44
C ARG A 190 0.09 10.99 24.40
N SER A 191 0.12 10.35 25.57
CA SER A 191 -0.17 8.92 25.71
C SER A 191 -1.60 8.55 25.30
N THR A 192 -2.53 9.50 25.39
CA THR A 192 -3.94 9.37 24.97
C THR A 192 -4.15 9.57 23.47
N ASP A 193 -3.15 10.08 22.75
CA ASP A 193 -3.28 10.28 21.31
C ASP A 193 -3.36 8.93 20.58
N SER A 194 -4.12 8.87 19.49
CA SER A 194 -4.18 7.67 18.67
C SER A 194 -2.79 7.32 18.13
N LYS A 195 -2.52 6.03 17.91
CA LYS A 195 -1.26 5.57 17.27
C LYS A 195 -1.00 6.27 15.94
N LEU A 196 -2.06 6.63 15.20
CA LEU A 196 -1.98 7.39 13.96
C LEU A 196 -1.35 8.76 14.20
N LEU A 197 -1.91 9.48 15.17
CA LEU A 197 -1.51 10.84 15.48
C LEU A 197 -0.08 10.86 16.02
N GLN A 198 0.26 9.98 16.95
CA GLN A 198 1.62 9.86 17.48
C GLN A 198 2.64 9.62 16.36
N ARG A 199 2.43 8.61 15.50
CA ARG A 199 3.34 8.30 14.39
C ARG A 199 3.43 9.42 13.37
N SER A 200 2.31 10.05 13.04
CA SER A 200 2.27 11.13 12.06
C SER A 200 3.00 12.37 12.57
N THR A 201 2.80 12.72 13.85
CA THR A 201 3.51 13.83 14.50
C THR A 201 5.02 13.56 14.54
N ILE A 202 5.46 12.34 14.87
CA ILE A 202 6.88 11.97 14.82
C ILE A 202 7.47 12.14 13.42
N GLN A 203 6.76 11.71 12.37
CA GLN A 203 7.25 11.86 10.98
C GLN A 203 7.32 13.33 10.55
N ILE A 204 6.35 14.16 10.93
CA ILE A 204 6.40 15.60 10.66
C ILE A 204 7.61 16.25 11.36
N LEU A 205 7.87 15.87 12.62
CA LEU A 205 9.04 16.35 13.37
C LEU A 205 10.36 15.91 12.72
N ASP A 206 10.46 14.66 12.29
CA ASP A 206 11.65 14.15 11.59
C ASP A 206 11.91 14.90 10.27
N ILE A 207 10.86 15.23 9.52
CA ILE A 207 10.97 16.08 8.32
C ILE A 207 11.48 17.48 8.72
N ALA A 208 10.88 18.10 9.73
CA ALA A 208 11.26 19.44 10.18
C ALA A 208 12.74 19.54 10.59
N VAL A 209 13.23 18.54 11.34
CA VAL A 209 14.64 18.48 11.77
C VAL A 209 15.58 18.34 10.58
N LYS A 210 15.20 17.55 9.57
CA LYS A 210 16.02 17.36 8.36
C LYS A 210 16.01 18.58 7.45
N SER A 211 14.90 19.31 7.41
CA SER A 211 14.74 20.53 6.61
C SER A 211 15.42 21.75 7.21
N ASN A 212 15.64 21.78 8.53
CA ASN A 212 16.42 22.79 9.23
C ASN A 212 17.64 22.13 9.89
N PRO A 213 18.71 21.82 9.12
CA PRO A 213 19.95 21.36 9.72
C PRO A 213 20.44 22.48 10.64
N VAL A 214 20.47 22.22 11.94
CA VAL A 214 21.07 23.11 12.93
C VAL A 214 22.49 23.41 12.44
N GLN A 215 22.73 24.65 12.03
CA GLN A 215 24.07 25.14 11.76
C GLN A 215 24.81 25.12 13.09
N ASN A 216 25.62 24.08 13.29
CA ASN A 216 26.70 24.07 14.28
C ASN A 216 27.94 24.65 13.63
#